data_AF-A0A0B8P2S0-F1
#
_entry.id   AF-A0A0B8P2S0-F1
#
_cell.length_a   1.000
_cell.length_b   1.000
_cell.length_c   1.000
_cell.angle_alpha   90.00
_cell.angle_beta   90.00
_cell.angle_gamma   90.00
#
_symmetry.space_group_name_H-M   'P 1'
#
loop_
_entity.id
_entity.type
_entity.pdbx_description
1 polymer ?
#
loop_
_entity_poly.entity_id
_entity_poly.type
_entity_poly.pdbx_seq_one_letter_code
_entity_poly.pdbx_strand_id
1 'polypeptide(L)'
;MGVIDLVVQSNDQGETWTVNYEESTAELRALPKDKLEISPVIAASVATEHVDTQEYMATPILGITQKINSFFSAIVPDLSVQIVNEAQFHWANQLEELSFDNGEILLSVSAPFKGGRGGADDYTNINGDELTNASVADLYVFDNNTPAVLKLTVADIKEWLESIASQQYQTVTNEGDYLLNQMFRSYNFDVFYGGWDADGQAIGLHYDIDVSQAPRYQVDENGELVTDEEGYAILNENGIHRRILNFSYDGVVLDDSQVMYVVTNNYRASNTKMPGVMNSELALEDAAYTNRELVDQYLKHLAETAGSETVSVPEHTFENAYNFSLVGPSQTSVKFLSSPNGEEFSQEVEGVTFTADTGNVGDNDGYSVYTYTFN
;
A
#
# COMPACT_ATOMS: atom_id res chain seq x y z
N MET A 1 11.92 13.51 23.97
CA MET A 1 11.45 13.30 25.36
C MET A 1 10.89 14.61 25.89
N GLY A 2 9.63 14.64 26.31
CA GLY A 2 9.08 15.80 27.02
C GLY A 2 9.58 15.82 28.46
N VAL A 3 10.14 16.95 28.89
CA VAL A 3 10.61 17.15 30.25
C VAL A 3 9.88 18.34 30.84
N ILE A 4 9.28 18.13 32.01
CA ILE A 4 8.52 19.13 32.75
C ILE A 4 9.13 19.20 34.14
N ASP A 5 9.75 20.34 34.47
CA ASP A 5 10.17 20.65 35.84
C ASP A 5 9.06 21.48 36.47
N LEU A 6 8.26 20.83 37.32
CA LEU A 6 7.07 21.41 37.92
C LEU A 6 7.38 21.95 39.32
N VAL A 7 7.18 23.25 39.52
CA VAL A 7 7.22 23.87 40.84
C VAL A 7 5.80 24.05 41.34
N VAL A 8 5.53 23.55 42.55
CA VAL A 8 4.25 23.72 43.23
C VAL A 8 4.44 24.51 44.52
N GLN A 9 3.46 25.36 44.82
CA GLN A 9 3.45 26.20 46.01
C GLN A 9 2.13 26.03 46.77
N SER A 10 2.23 26.15 48.09
CA SER A 10 1.09 26.14 48.99
C SER A 10 1.08 27.41 49.83
N ASN A 11 -0.11 27.98 50.03
CA ASN A 11 -0.32 29.18 50.84
C ASN A 11 -1.00 28.88 52.19
N ASP A 12 -1.26 27.60 52.48
CA ASP A 12 -2.05 27.11 53.61
C ASP A 12 -1.37 25.91 54.30
N GLN A 13 -0.04 25.97 54.42
CA GLN A 13 0.76 24.95 55.11
C GLN A 13 0.66 23.53 54.50
N GLY A 14 0.38 23.44 53.20
CA GLY A 14 0.34 22.19 52.45
C GLY A 14 -1.04 21.57 52.33
N GLU A 15 -2.12 22.24 52.76
CA GLU A 15 -3.49 21.76 52.58
C GLU A 15 -3.95 21.87 51.12
N THR A 16 -3.55 22.93 50.41
CA THR A 16 -3.76 23.10 48.98
C THR A 16 -2.46 23.49 48.27
N TRP A 17 -2.31 22.97 47.05
CA TRP A 17 -1.15 23.21 46.20
C TRP A 17 -1.61 23.80 44.87
N THR A 18 -0.84 24.78 44.39
CA THR A 18 -1.03 25.40 43.08
C THR A 18 0.29 25.34 42.31
N VAL A 19 0.20 25.25 40.98
CA VAL A 19 1.39 25.29 40.14
C VAL A 19 1.94 26.71 40.13
N ASN A 20 3.25 26.85 40.41
CA ASN A 20 3.96 28.07 40.15
C ASN A 20 4.45 28.06 38.69
N TYR A 21 3.64 28.61 37.80
CA TYR A 21 3.92 28.62 36.36
C TYR A 21 5.18 29.42 36.00
N GLU A 22 5.51 30.46 36.76
CA GLU A 22 6.68 31.30 36.49
C GLU A 22 8.00 30.58 36.80
N GLU A 23 7.98 29.66 37.77
CA GLU A 23 9.15 28.87 38.17
C GLU A 23 9.16 27.46 37.55
N SER A 24 8.06 27.04 36.94
CA SER A 24 7.99 25.77 36.21
C SER A 24 8.55 25.92 34.81
N THR A 25 9.17 24.87 34.27
CA THR A 25 9.66 24.84 32.89
C THR A 25 9.16 23.60 32.16
N ALA A 26 9.05 23.72 30.85
CA ALA A 26 8.78 22.59 29.97
C ALA A 26 9.69 22.69 28.74
N GLU A 27 10.32 21.58 28.37
CA GLU A 27 11.17 21.51 27.19
C GLU A 27 11.01 20.17 26.46
N LEU A 28 11.25 20.21 25.15
CA LEU A 28 11.40 19.01 24.34
C LEU A 28 12.89 18.72 24.16
N ARG A 29 13.35 17.63 24.77
CA ARG A 29 14.70 17.10 24.51
C ARG A 29 14.66 16.24 23.26
N ALA A 30 15.38 16.68 22.23
CA ALA A 30 15.59 15.89 21.03
C ALA A 30 16.38 14.61 21.35
N LEU A 31 16.11 13.55 20.59
CA LEU A 31 16.99 12.38 20.60
C LEU A 31 18.35 12.76 19.98
N PRO A 32 19.44 12.04 20.33
CA PRO A 32 20.71 12.21 19.66
C PRO A 32 20.56 12.17 18.13
N LYS A 33 21.32 13.03 17.42
CA LYS A 33 21.32 13.00 15.95
C LYS A 33 21.93 11.71 15.42
N ASP A 34 22.93 11.20 16.11
CA ASP A 34 23.50 9.89 15.83
C ASP A 34 22.58 8.80 16.41
N LYS A 35 21.88 8.09 15.52
CA LYS A 35 21.00 6.99 15.92
C LYS A 35 21.76 5.80 16.52
N LEU A 36 23.09 5.76 16.37
CA LEU A 36 23.96 4.74 16.96
C LEU A 36 24.39 5.08 18.39
N GLU A 37 24.04 6.26 18.90
CA GLU A 37 24.28 6.64 20.29
C GLU A 37 23.27 5.94 21.22
N ILE A 38 23.47 4.62 21.39
CA ILE A 38 22.65 3.75 22.23
C ILE A 38 23.31 3.51 23.59
N SER A 39 22.51 3.43 24.66
CA SER A 39 23.01 3.09 25.99
C SER A 39 23.53 1.64 26.01
N PRO A 40 24.83 1.39 26.30
CA PRO A 40 25.37 0.03 26.34
C PRO A 40 24.69 -0.85 27.40
N VAL A 41 24.21 -0.25 28.50
CA VAL A 41 23.49 -0.96 29.56
C VAL A 41 22.15 -1.47 29.06
N ILE A 42 21.41 -0.64 28.31
CA ILE A 42 20.13 -1.04 27.74
C ILE A 42 20.35 -2.10 26.65
N ALA A 43 21.30 -1.87 25.75
CA ALA A 43 21.64 -2.83 24.70
C ALA A 43 22.01 -4.19 25.28
N ALA A 44 22.83 -4.23 26.34
CA ALA A 44 23.17 -5.47 27.02
C ALA A 44 21.97 -6.13 27.72
N SER A 45 21.03 -5.34 28.25
CA SER A 45 19.85 -5.86 28.97
C SER A 45 18.80 -6.53 28.08
N VAL A 46 18.82 -6.26 26.76
CA VAL A 46 17.89 -6.83 25.78
C VAL A 46 18.60 -7.63 24.68
N ALA A 47 19.89 -7.93 24.86
CA ALA A 47 20.72 -8.53 23.82
C ALA A 47 20.22 -9.92 23.41
N THR A 48 19.77 -10.72 24.38
CA THR A 48 19.21 -12.04 24.13
C THR A 48 17.90 -11.93 23.34
N GLU A 49 16.97 -11.10 23.80
CA GLU A 49 15.69 -10.88 23.12
C GLU A 49 15.88 -10.32 21.70
N HIS A 50 16.90 -9.49 21.49
CA HIS A 50 17.24 -8.97 20.16
C HIS A 50 17.67 -10.09 19.21
N VAL A 51 18.57 -10.98 19.65
CA VAL A 51 19.01 -12.13 18.85
C VAL A 51 17.85 -13.09 18.61
N ASP A 52 17.08 -13.44 19.66
CA ASP A 52 15.93 -14.34 19.54
C ASP A 52 14.87 -13.76 18.58
N THR A 53 14.67 -12.43 18.59
CA THR A 53 13.79 -11.74 17.64
C THR A 53 14.33 -11.84 16.21
N GLN A 54 15.63 -11.62 16.00
CA GLN A 54 16.23 -11.77 14.66
C GLN A 54 16.08 -13.19 14.13
N GLU A 55 16.32 -14.20 14.95
CA GLU A 55 16.15 -15.61 14.59
C GLU A 55 14.68 -15.95 14.29
N TYR A 56 13.75 -15.48 15.12
CA TYR A 56 12.32 -15.63 14.86
C TYR A 56 11.91 -14.96 13.54
N MET A 57 12.33 -13.72 13.31
CA MET A 57 12.01 -12.96 12.09
C MET A 57 12.62 -13.60 10.84
N ALA A 58 13.76 -14.30 10.98
CA ALA A 58 14.40 -15.05 9.90
C ALA A 58 13.80 -16.46 9.66
N THR A 59 12.80 -16.88 10.43
CA THR A 59 12.17 -18.21 10.24
C THR A 59 11.48 -18.27 8.87
N PRO A 60 11.85 -19.23 8.00
CA PRO A 60 11.22 -19.41 6.69
C PRO A 60 9.77 -19.87 6.81
N ILE A 61 8.94 -19.39 5.89
CA ILE A 61 7.53 -19.76 5.74
C ILE A 61 7.32 -20.50 4.41
N LEU A 62 7.78 -19.91 3.31
CA LEU A 62 7.53 -20.38 1.94
C LEU A 62 8.74 -20.08 1.04
N GLY A 63 9.18 -21.04 0.23
CA GLY A 63 10.21 -20.80 -0.78
C GLY A 63 9.62 -20.06 -1.97
N ILE A 64 10.39 -19.18 -2.61
CA ILE A 64 9.94 -18.39 -3.76
C ILE A 64 10.91 -18.55 -4.93
N THR A 65 10.34 -18.63 -6.14
CA THR A 65 11.14 -18.77 -7.37
C THR A 65 11.44 -17.44 -8.07
N GLN A 66 10.98 -16.32 -7.50
CA GLN A 66 11.12 -14.97 -8.03
C GLN A 66 11.33 -13.97 -6.89
N LYS A 67 12.01 -12.86 -7.21
CA LYS A 67 12.16 -11.73 -6.30
C LYS A 67 10.85 -10.96 -6.18
N ILE A 68 10.58 -10.40 -5.01
CA ILE A 68 9.39 -9.59 -4.75
C ILE A 68 9.85 -8.20 -4.31
N ASN A 69 9.52 -7.18 -5.09
CA ASN A 69 9.88 -5.80 -4.80
C ASN A 69 8.65 -4.90 -4.97
N SER A 70 8.83 -3.59 -4.86
CA SER A 70 7.76 -2.58 -5.04
C SER A 70 8.23 -1.36 -5.83
N PHE A 71 9.41 -1.45 -6.47
CA PHE A 71 10.11 -0.31 -7.09
C PHE A 71 9.29 0.37 -8.18
N PHE A 72 8.44 -0.40 -8.86
CA PHE A 72 7.62 0.05 -9.99
C PHE A 72 6.13 -0.16 -9.75
N SER A 73 5.70 -0.32 -8.49
CA SER A 73 4.31 -0.62 -8.11
C SER A 73 3.28 0.42 -8.58
N ALA A 74 3.69 1.66 -8.79
CA ALA A 74 2.84 2.70 -9.38
C ALA A 74 2.87 2.74 -10.93
N ILE A 75 3.70 1.93 -11.57
CA ILE A 75 3.87 1.89 -13.02
C ILE A 75 3.23 0.61 -13.59
N VAL A 76 3.43 -0.51 -12.91
CA VAL A 76 2.92 -1.83 -13.30
C VAL A 76 2.38 -2.60 -12.09
N PRO A 77 1.45 -3.55 -12.31
CA PRO A 77 1.06 -4.55 -11.32
C PRO A 77 2.27 -5.23 -10.67
N ASP A 78 2.27 -5.35 -9.35
CA ASP A 78 3.44 -5.73 -8.57
C ASP A 78 3.11 -6.79 -7.51
N LEU A 79 4.01 -7.76 -7.34
CA LEU A 79 3.79 -8.93 -6.47
C LEU A 79 3.75 -8.56 -4.98
N SER A 80 4.42 -7.48 -4.55
CA SER A 80 4.35 -7.06 -3.14
C SER A 80 2.94 -6.67 -2.72
N VAL A 81 2.17 -6.10 -3.64
CA VAL A 81 0.77 -5.74 -3.42
C VAL A 81 -0.15 -6.93 -3.65
N GLN A 82 0.13 -7.71 -4.70
CA GLN A 82 -0.69 -8.85 -5.07
C GLN A 82 -0.76 -9.93 -3.98
N ILE A 83 0.37 -10.26 -3.33
CA ILE A 83 0.40 -11.29 -2.27
C ILE A 83 -0.52 -10.91 -1.10
N VAL A 84 -0.56 -9.63 -0.73
CA VAL A 84 -1.48 -9.13 0.30
C VAL A 84 -2.93 -9.28 -0.15
N ASN A 85 -3.21 -8.93 -1.41
CA ASN A 85 -4.53 -9.09 -2.01
C ASN A 85 -4.98 -10.55 -2.07
N GLU A 86 -4.10 -11.47 -2.43
CA GLU A 86 -4.39 -12.90 -2.44
C GLU A 86 -4.72 -13.42 -1.04
N ALA A 87 -3.97 -13.00 -0.02
CA ALA A 87 -4.24 -13.39 1.36
C ALA A 87 -5.61 -12.90 1.86
N GLN A 88 -5.93 -11.63 1.59
CA GLN A 88 -7.24 -11.04 1.90
C GLN A 88 -8.37 -11.75 1.16
N PHE A 89 -8.19 -12.01 -0.13
CA PHE A 89 -9.16 -12.72 -0.97
C PHE A 89 -9.37 -14.17 -0.50
N HIS A 90 -8.29 -14.88 -0.16
CA HIS A 90 -8.33 -16.23 0.37
C HIS A 90 -9.12 -16.30 1.68
N TRP A 91 -8.85 -15.40 2.62
CA TRP A 91 -9.57 -15.30 3.88
C TRP A 91 -11.07 -15.07 3.67
N ALA A 92 -11.45 -14.09 2.84
CA ALA A 92 -12.86 -13.78 2.64
C ALA A 92 -13.65 -14.91 1.97
N ASN A 93 -13.01 -15.69 1.08
CA ASN A 93 -13.63 -16.88 0.48
C ASN A 93 -13.93 -18.01 1.47
N GLN A 94 -13.31 -18.00 2.65
CA GLN A 94 -13.54 -19.01 3.68
C GLN A 94 -14.68 -18.62 4.65
N LEU A 95 -15.21 -17.40 4.56
CA LEU A 95 -16.20 -16.90 5.50
C LEU A 95 -17.60 -17.39 5.15
N GLU A 96 -18.16 -18.28 5.98
CA GLU A 96 -19.54 -18.76 5.83
C GLU A 96 -20.59 -17.64 5.99
N GLU A 97 -20.23 -16.57 6.69
CA GLU A 97 -21.09 -15.39 6.93
C GLU A 97 -21.30 -14.54 5.68
N LEU A 98 -20.36 -14.63 4.72
CA LEU A 98 -20.47 -14.00 3.42
C LEU A 98 -21.13 -14.97 2.44
N SER A 99 -22.45 -14.92 2.36
CA SER A 99 -23.17 -15.63 1.30
C SER A 99 -23.24 -14.75 0.05
N PHE A 100 -22.42 -15.05 -0.96
CA PHE A 100 -22.51 -14.39 -2.26
C PHE A 100 -23.65 -14.99 -3.08
N ASP A 101 -24.61 -14.16 -3.49
CA ASP A 101 -25.67 -14.57 -4.42
C ASP A 101 -25.08 -14.81 -5.83
N ASN A 102 -25.82 -15.53 -6.68
CA ASN A 102 -25.43 -15.75 -8.09
C ASN A 102 -25.21 -14.40 -8.81
N GLY A 103 -23.96 -14.08 -9.11
CA GLY A 103 -23.55 -12.89 -9.86
C GLY A 103 -22.91 -11.77 -9.02
N GLU A 104 -22.85 -11.93 -7.69
CA GLU A 104 -22.03 -11.06 -6.84
C GLU A 104 -20.54 -11.43 -6.98
N ILE A 105 -19.69 -10.40 -7.07
CA ILE A 105 -18.25 -10.56 -7.30
C ILE A 105 -17.49 -10.19 -6.03
N LEU A 106 -16.55 -11.03 -5.63
CA LEU A 106 -15.56 -10.72 -4.60
C LEU A 106 -14.30 -10.15 -5.27
N LEU A 107 -13.76 -9.07 -4.70
CA LEU A 107 -12.46 -8.50 -5.02
C LEU A 107 -11.66 -8.32 -3.73
N SER A 108 -10.35 -8.18 -3.86
CA SER A 108 -9.51 -7.63 -2.80
C SER A 108 -8.88 -6.32 -3.27
N VAL A 109 -8.55 -5.45 -2.33
CA VAL A 109 -7.76 -4.25 -2.61
C VAL A 109 -6.72 -4.00 -1.51
N SER A 110 -5.51 -3.65 -1.95
CA SER A 110 -4.36 -3.35 -1.10
C SER A 110 -3.45 -2.34 -1.80
N ALA A 111 -2.41 -1.88 -1.11
CA ALA A 111 -1.51 -0.83 -1.60
C ALA A 111 -0.05 -1.20 -1.31
N PRO A 112 0.92 -0.64 -2.05
CA PRO A 112 2.34 -0.75 -1.70
C PRO A 112 2.63 0.07 -0.45
N PHE A 113 2.71 -0.57 0.71
CA PHE A 113 2.95 0.14 1.98
C PHE A 113 4.35 0.76 2.09
N LYS A 114 5.29 0.26 1.29
CA LYS A 114 6.63 0.83 1.06
C LYS A 114 6.75 1.10 -0.43
N GLY A 115 6.52 2.35 -0.85
CA GLY A 115 6.54 2.74 -2.28
C GLY A 115 7.40 3.96 -2.57
N GLY A 116 8.34 4.29 -1.67
CA GLY A 116 9.40 5.25 -1.92
C GLY A 116 9.18 6.64 -1.35
N ARG A 117 8.00 7.01 -0.88
CA ARG A 117 7.78 8.35 -0.33
C ARG A 117 8.67 8.64 0.88
N GLY A 118 8.94 7.64 1.72
CA GLY A 118 9.76 7.75 2.92
C GLY A 118 11.28 7.79 2.69
N GLY A 119 11.74 7.60 1.44
CA GLY A 119 13.15 7.62 1.07
C GLY A 119 13.47 6.64 -0.07
N ALA A 120 14.68 6.74 -0.62
CA ALA A 120 15.13 5.84 -1.68
C ALA A 120 15.20 4.35 -1.25
N ASP A 121 15.24 4.08 0.07
CA ASP A 121 15.22 2.73 0.64
C ASP A 121 13.82 2.30 1.14
N ASP A 122 12.79 3.14 0.98
CA ASP A 122 11.42 2.89 1.43
C ASP A 122 10.63 2.02 0.44
N TYR A 123 11.18 0.86 0.12
CA TYR A 123 10.58 -0.12 -0.78
C TYR A 123 10.63 -1.52 -0.18
N THR A 124 9.63 -2.33 -0.50
CA THR A 124 9.77 -3.79 -0.39
C THR A 124 10.83 -4.26 -1.38
N ASN A 125 11.75 -5.09 -0.89
CA ASN A 125 12.88 -5.63 -1.65
C ASN A 125 13.30 -6.99 -1.09
N ILE A 126 12.50 -8.01 -1.36
CA ILE A 126 12.73 -9.40 -0.96
C ILE A 126 13.48 -10.09 -2.09
N ASN A 127 14.80 -10.13 -1.95
CA ASN A 127 15.74 -10.67 -2.95
C ASN A 127 16.34 -12.03 -2.58
N GLY A 128 15.84 -12.66 -1.51
CA GLY A 128 16.19 -14.03 -1.15
C GLY A 128 15.29 -15.06 -1.82
N ASP A 129 15.56 -16.33 -1.53
CA ASP A 129 14.82 -17.47 -2.10
C ASP A 129 13.65 -17.93 -1.20
N GLU A 130 13.39 -17.22 -0.09
CA GLU A 130 12.38 -17.57 0.90
C GLU A 130 11.63 -16.32 1.40
N LEU A 131 10.32 -16.48 1.61
CA LEU A 131 9.50 -15.60 2.44
C LEU A 131 9.61 -16.05 3.90
N THR A 132 9.91 -15.09 4.77
CA THR A 132 10.10 -15.28 6.21
C THR A 132 9.08 -14.46 7.01
N ASN A 133 9.09 -14.58 8.33
CA ASN A 133 8.34 -13.67 9.22
C ASN A 133 8.70 -12.19 8.97
N ALA A 134 9.96 -11.87 8.61
CA ALA A 134 10.38 -10.54 8.20
C ALA A 134 9.77 -10.10 6.88
N SER A 135 9.64 -11.01 5.91
CA SER A 135 8.97 -10.74 4.64
C SER A 135 7.50 -10.36 4.85
N VAL A 136 6.79 -11.03 5.77
CA VAL A 136 5.39 -10.68 6.11
C VAL A 136 5.31 -9.27 6.70
N ALA A 137 6.22 -8.91 7.61
CA ALA A 137 6.26 -7.57 8.20
C ALA A 137 6.63 -6.48 7.18
N ASP A 138 7.44 -6.81 6.16
CA ASP A 138 7.82 -5.90 5.08
C ASP A 138 6.67 -5.72 4.07
N LEU A 139 5.98 -6.80 3.70
CA LEU A 139 4.80 -6.79 2.83
C LEU A 139 3.61 -6.05 3.45
N TYR A 140 3.43 -6.12 4.78
CA TYR A 140 2.34 -5.43 5.49
C TYR A 140 2.85 -4.75 6.78
N VAL A 141 3.23 -3.47 6.68
CA VAL A 141 3.91 -2.74 7.77
C VAL A 141 2.99 -2.34 8.95
N PHE A 142 1.67 -2.35 8.77
CA PHE A 142 0.72 -1.98 9.82
C PHE A 142 0.23 -3.22 10.60
N ASP A 143 0.56 -3.31 11.89
CA ASP A 143 0.30 -4.48 12.71
C ASP A 143 -1.07 -4.48 13.42
N ASN A 144 -1.86 -3.43 13.22
CA ASN A 144 -3.08 -3.18 13.98
C ASN A 144 -4.34 -3.05 13.10
N ASN A 145 -4.20 -3.16 11.78
CA ASN A 145 -5.33 -3.06 10.87
C ASN A 145 -6.06 -4.40 10.75
N THR A 146 -7.36 -4.39 11.05
CA THR A 146 -8.27 -5.53 10.90
C THR A 146 -8.77 -5.63 9.45
N PRO A 147 -9.03 -6.84 8.94
CA PRO A 147 -9.66 -7.02 7.64
C PRO A 147 -11.15 -6.63 7.70
N ALA A 148 -11.63 -6.01 6.63
CA ALA A 148 -13.00 -5.57 6.46
C ALA A 148 -13.49 -5.85 5.04
N VAL A 149 -14.78 -6.11 4.88
CA VAL A 149 -15.43 -6.36 3.60
C VAL A 149 -16.48 -5.28 3.37
N LEU A 150 -16.29 -4.53 2.29
CA LEU A 150 -17.21 -3.48 1.85
C LEU A 150 -18.10 -3.99 0.73
N LYS A 151 -19.39 -3.67 0.78
CA LYS A 151 -20.32 -3.84 -0.31
C LYS A 151 -20.47 -2.53 -1.08
N LEU A 152 -20.21 -2.57 -2.38
CA LEU A 152 -20.10 -1.41 -3.27
C LEU A 152 -20.72 -1.74 -4.64
N THR A 153 -21.03 -0.72 -5.43
CA THR A 153 -21.34 -0.92 -6.86
C THR A 153 -20.07 -0.79 -7.73
N VAL A 154 -20.13 -1.29 -8.96
CA VAL A 154 -19.07 -1.05 -9.96
C VAL A 154 -18.82 0.45 -10.17
N ALA A 155 -19.87 1.28 -10.16
CA ALA A 155 -19.72 2.73 -10.24
C ALA A 155 -18.89 3.28 -9.07
N ASP A 156 -19.12 2.81 -7.85
CA ASP A 156 -18.37 3.25 -6.68
C ASP A 156 -16.89 2.83 -6.75
N ILE A 157 -16.60 1.63 -7.26
CA ILE A 157 -15.22 1.17 -7.47
C ILE A 157 -14.50 2.03 -8.52
N LYS A 158 -15.19 2.39 -9.61
CA LYS A 158 -14.64 3.33 -10.60
C LYS A 158 -14.35 4.69 -9.97
N GLU A 159 -15.24 5.21 -9.13
CA GLU A 159 -15.00 6.48 -8.41
C GLU A 159 -13.84 6.41 -7.42
N TRP A 160 -13.68 5.28 -6.73
CA TRP A 160 -12.53 5.00 -5.89
C TRP A 160 -11.24 5.03 -6.73
N LEU A 161 -11.17 4.25 -7.81
CA LEU A 161 -10.02 4.21 -8.71
C LEU A 161 -9.70 5.59 -9.33
N GLU A 162 -10.72 6.36 -9.72
CA GLU A 162 -10.53 7.74 -10.22
C GLU A 162 -9.92 8.66 -9.17
N SER A 163 -10.29 8.51 -7.89
CA SER A 163 -9.69 9.28 -6.81
C SER A 163 -8.21 8.92 -6.61
N ILE A 164 -7.85 7.64 -6.74
CA ILE A 164 -6.46 7.19 -6.66
C ILE A 164 -5.67 7.68 -7.88
N ALA A 165 -6.21 7.51 -9.08
CA ALA A 165 -5.56 7.95 -10.31
C ALA A 165 -5.38 9.47 -10.38
N SER A 166 -6.29 10.24 -9.77
CA SER A 166 -6.16 11.71 -9.66
C SER A 166 -5.00 12.10 -8.74
N GLN A 167 -4.79 11.35 -7.66
CA GLN A 167 -3.76 11.61 -6.66
C GLN A 167 -2.37 11.11 -7.07
N GLN A 168 -2.27 9.92 -7.68
CA GLN A 168 -0.98 9.33 -8.01
C GLN A 168 -0.33 9.90 -9.28
N TYR A 169 -1.13 10.20 -10.31
CA TYR A 169 -0.59 10.51 -11.64
C TYR A 169 -0.74 11.97 -12.03
N GLN A 170 0.32 12.55 -12.59
CA GLN A 170 0.26 13.81 -13.31
C GLN A 170 -0.35 13.61 -14.70
N THR A 171 -0.91 14.68 -15.28
CA THR A 171 -1.29 14.65 -16.70
C THR A 171 -0.04 14.75 -17.56
N VAL A 172 0.18 13.78 -18.45
CA VAL A 172 1.34 13.73 -19.34
C VAL A 172 0.92 14.05 -20.77
N THR A 173 1.58 15.02 -21.39
CA THR A 173 1.28 15.46 -22.77
C THR A 173 2.53 15.58 -23.63
N ASN A 174 3.71 15.57 -23.02
CA ASN A 174 4.98 15.77 -23.70
C ASN A 174 6.02 14.72 -23.28
N GLU A 175 7.01 14.54 -24.15
CA GLU A 175 8.23 13.78 -23.88
C GLU A 175 8.95 14.32 -22.63
N GLY A 176 9.26 13.44 -21.70
CA GLY A 176 10.01 13.74 -20.49
C GLY A 176 9.20 14.36 -19.35
N ASP A 177 7.87 14.49 -19.48
CA ASP A 177 6.98 14.86 -18.37
C ASP A 177 7.18 13.90 -17.18
N TYR A 178 7.05 14.39 -15.96
CA TYR A 178 7.04 13.52 -14.78
C TYR A 178 5.66 12.88 -14.62
N LEU A 179 5.63 11.57 -14.49
CA LEU A 179 4.40 10.78 -14.46
C LEU A 179 3.71 10.80 -13.09
N LEU A 180 4.47 10.82 -12.00
CA LEU A 180 3.93 10.59 -10.65
C LEU A 180 3.91 11.88 -9.81
N ASN A 181 2.89 12.03 -8.97
CA ASN A 181 2.91 12.91 -7.82
C ASN A 181 3.73 12.25 -6.71
N GLN A 182 5.04 12.47 -6.69
CA GLN A 182 5.96 11.68 -5.85
C GLN A 182 5.75 11.83 -4.35
N MET A 183 5.09 12.91 -3.91
CA MET A 183 4.74 13.12 -2.51
C MET A 183 3.46 12.38 -2.10
N PHE A 184 2.74 11.74 -3.04
CA PHE A 184 1.58 10.93 -2.72
C PHE A 184 1.98 9.70 -1.92
N ARG A 185 1.15 9.35 -0.95
CA ARG A 185 1.44 8.27 -0.01
C ARG A 185 1.14 6.95 -0.67
N SER A 186 2.15 6.11 -0.84
CA SER A 186 2.00 4.82 -1.52
C SER A 186 0.98 3.89 -0.85
N TYR A 187 0.82 3.96 0.48
CA TYR A 187 -0.24 3.24 1.20
C TYR A 187 -1.66 3.68 0.86
N ASN A 188 -1.83 4.78 0.12
CA ASN A 188 -3.10 5.21 -0.45
C ASN A 188 -3.26 4.82 -1.93
N PHE A 189 -2.26 4.21 -2.58
CA PHE A 189 -2.36 3.74 -3.96
C PHE A 189 -3.02 2.37 -4.01
N ASP A 190 -4.35 2.36 -3.93
CA ASP A 190 -5.13 1.13 -3.88
C ASP A 190 -5.17 0.41 -5.24
N VAL A 191 -4.80 -0.85 -5.25
CA VAL A 191 -4.71 -1.73 -6.42
C VAL A 191 -5.66 -2.92 -6.22
N PHE A 192 -6.65 -3.03 -7.10
CA PHE A 192 -7.71 -4.04 -7.01
C PHE A 192 -7.30 -5.36 -7.64
N TYR A 193 -7.74 -6.46 -7.04
CA TYR A 193 -7.41 -7.80 -7.44
C TYR A 193 -8.66 -8.68 -7.56
N GLY A 194 -8.74 -9.43 -8.67
CA GLY A 194 -9.90 -10.22 -9.05
C GLY A 194 -9.99 -11.60 -8.42
N GLY A 195 -8.90 -12.12 -7.86
CA GLY A 195 -8.84 -13.47 -7.32
C GLY A 195 -8.36 -14.54 -8.31
N TRP A 196 -8.53 -15.78 -7.87
CA TRP A 196 -8.31 -16.99 -8.67
C TRP A 196 -9.65 -17.71 -8.86
N ASP A 197 -9.85 -18.32 -10.02
CA ASP A 197 -11.02 -19.16 -10.29
C ASP A 197 -10.88 -20.54 -9.62
N ALA A 198 -11.89 -21.38 -9.77
CA ALA A 198 -11.91 -22.72 -9.17
C ALA A 198 -10.82 -23.67 -9.71
N ASP A 199 -10.25 -23.37 -10.89
CA ASP A 199 -9.17 -24.11 -11.52
C ASP A 199 -7.78 -23.51 -11.18
N GLY A 200 -7.74 -22.46 -10.36
CA GLY A 200 -6.53 -21.76 -9.94
C GLY A 200 -5.97 -20.79 -10.98
N GLN A 201 -6.76 -20.39 -11.98
CA GLN A 201 -6.36 -19.38 -12.96
C GLN A 201 -6.73 -17.98 -12.49
N ALA A 202 -5.90 -16.98 -12.81
CA ALA A 202 -6.18 -15.60 -12.43
C ALA A 202 -7.50 -15.16 -13.04
N ILE A 203 -8.42 -14.67 -12.20
CA ILE A 203 -9.63 -14.03 -12.69
C ILE A 203 -9.22 -12.68 -13.28
N GLY A 204 -9.45 -12.51 -14.58
CA GLY A 204 -9.02 -11.34 -15.34
C GLY A 204 -9.78 -10.08 -14.98
N LEU A 205 -9.51 -9.49 -13.81
CA LEU A 205 -9.83 -8.09 -13.53
C LEU A 205 -8.81 -7.22 -14.27
N HIS A 206 -9.28 -6.33 -15.14
CA HIS A 206 -8.42 -5.38 -15.84
C HIS A 206 -9.03 -3.99 -15.90
N TYR A 207 -8.23 -2.96 -15.72
CA TYR A 207 -8.58 -1.56 -15.98
C TYR A 207 -7.38 -0.75 -16.48
N ASP A 208 -7.64 0.22 -17.35
CA ASP A 208 -6.60 1.13 -17.84
C ASP A 208 -6.68 2.47 -17.11
N ILE A 209 -5.52 3.09 -16.90
CA ILE A 209 -5.39 4.44 -16.34
C ILE A 209 -4.83 5.36 -17.43
N ASP A 210 -5.71 6.17 -18.04
CA ASP A 210 -5.33 7.15 -19.06
C ASP A 210 -4.80 8.44 -18.42
N VAL A 211 -3.48 8.58 -18.43
CA VAL A 211 -2.76 9.73 -17.87
C VAL A 211 -2.60 10.87 -18.88
N SER A 212 -3.07 10.72 -20.13
CA SER A 212 -3.07 11.80 -21.12
C SER A 212 -4.13 12.89 -20.86
N GLN A 213 -5.09 12.60 -19.98
CA GLN A 213 -6.21 13.47 -19.67
C GLN A 213 -6.07 14.11 -18.28
N ALA A 214 -6.79 15.20 -18.06
CA ALA A 214 -6.89 15.82 -16.74
C ALA A 214 -7.52 14.83 -15.73
N PRO A 215 -7.15 14.89 -14.44
CA PRO A 215 -7.74 14.03 -13.42
C PRO A 215 -9.21 14.39 -13.15
N ARG A 216 -9.98 13.42 -12.66
CA ARG A 216 -11.39 13.63 -12.29
C ARG A 216 -11.55 14.51 -11.06
N TYR A 217 -10.69 14.34 -10.06
CA TYR A 217 -10.69 15.11 -8.82
C TYR A 217 -9.54 16.11 -8.80
N GLN A 218 -9.75 17.25 -8.15
CA GLN A 218 -8.70 18.23 -7.92
C GLN A 218 -7.73 17.70 -6.86
N VAL A 219 -6.43 17.89 -7.10
CA VAL A 219 -5.36 17.55 -6.17
C VAL A 219 -4.41 18.72 -6.01
N ASP A 220 -3.75 18.80 -4.85
CA ASP A 220 -2.71 19.79 -4.60
C ASP A 220 -1.37 19.38 -5.23
N GLU A 221 -0.32 20.18 -5.00
CA GLU A 221 1.02 19.93 -5.53
C GLU A 221 1.68 18.64 -5.00
N ASN A 222 1.16 18.08 -3.92
CA ASN A 222 1.64 16.82 -3.34
C ASN A 222 0.83 15.61 -3.81
N GLY A 223 -0.21 15.82 -4.63
CA GLY A 223 -1.13 14.79 -5.05
C GLY A 223 -2.19 14.44 -4.00
N GLU A 224 -2.44 15.29 -3.00
CA GLU A 224 -3.52 15.07 -2.03
C GLU A 224 -4.84 15.66 -2.55
N LEU A 225 -5.97 15.04 -2.29
CA LEU A 225 -7.29 15.55 -2.71
C LEU A 225 -7.57 16.94 -2.13
N VAL A 226 -7.94 17.88 -3.00
CA VAL A 226 -8.54 19.15 -2.57
C VAL A 226 -9.98 18.88 -2.16
N THR A 227 -10.35 19.33 -0.96
CA THR A 227 -11.67 19.10 -0.38
C THR A 227 -12.42 20.40 -0.13
N ASP A 228 -13.75 20.34 -0.09
CA ASP A 228 -14.61 21.44 0.33
C ASP A 228 -14.59 21.62 1.87
N GLU A 229 -15.36 22.58 2.39
CA GLU A 229 -15.44 22.86 3.83
C GLU A 229 -15.97 21.67 4.65
N GLU A 230 -16.69 20.75 4.02
CA GLU A 230 -17.24 19.54 4.64
C GLU A 230 -16.27 18.35 4.52
N GLY A 231 -15.18 18.48 3.77
CA GLY A 231 -14.15 17.48 3.56
C GLY A 231 -14.42 16.52 2.40
N TYR A 232 -15.33 16.85 1.48
CA TYR A 232 -15.58 16.06 0.27
C TYR A 232 -14.67 16.51 -0.87
N ALA A 233 -14.16 15.56 -1.65
CA ALA A 233 -13.26 15.83 -2.76
C ALA A 233 -13.93 16.70 -3.84
N ILE A 234 -13.23 17.75 -4.28
CA ILE A 234 -13.74 18.66 -5.31
C ILE A 234 -13.45 18.09 -6.70
N LEU A 235 -14.48 18.03 -7.55
CA LEU A 235 -14.33 17.60 -8.94
C LEU A 235 -13.61 18.65 -9.80
N ASN A 236 -12.79 18.18 -10.74
CA ASN A 236 -12.21 19.02 -11.77
C ASN A 236 -13.17 19.20 -12.95
N GLU A 237 -13.37 20.43 -13.42
CA GLU A 237 -14.31 20.78 -14.51
C GLU A 237 -15.70 20.12 -14.40
N ASN A 238 -16.30 20.11 -13.20
CA ASN A 238 -17.56 19.42 -12.88
C ASN A 238 -17.53 17.90 -13.12
N GLY A 239 -16.36 17.28 -13.09
CA GLY A 239 -16.19 15.83 -13.16
C GLY A 239 -16.42 15.25 -14.55
N ILE A 240 -16.11 15.99 -15.60
CA ILE A 240 -16.21 15.46 -16.98
C ILE A 240 -15.09 14.49 -17.32
N HIS A 241 -13.93 14.58 -16.64
CA HIS A 241 -12.78 13.73 -16.92
C HIS A 241 -12.93 12.34 -16.30
N ARG A 242 -12.40 11.33 -17.00
CA ARG A 242 -12.25 9.94 -16.54
C ARG A 242 -10.89 9.43 -16.99
N ARG A 243 -10.10 8.93 -16.06
CA ARG A 243 -8.85 8.20 -16.36
C ARG A 243 -9.06 6.70 -16.38
N ILE A 244 -10.06 6.19 -15.67
CA ILE A 244 -10.31 4.76 -15.58
C ILE A 244 -11.11 4.31 -16.80
N LEU A 245 -10.47 3.51 -17.64
CA LEU A 245 -11.04 2.95 -18.87
C LEU A 245 -11.04 1.43 -18.81
N ASN A 246 -11.79 0.80 -19.71
CA ASN A 246 -11.77 -0.66 -19.97
C ASN A 246 -11.90 -1.55 -18.72
N PHE A 247 -12.57 -1.06 -17.66
CA PHE A 247 -12.83 -1.84 -16.46
C PHE A 247 -13.66 -3.08 -16.80
N SER A 248 -13.05 -4.26 -16.66
CA SER A 248 -13.64 -5.54 -17.00
C SER A 248 -13.25 -6.61 -15.98
N TYR A 249 -14.10 -7.62 -15.85
CA TYR A 249 -13.90 -8.76 -14.97
C TYR A 249 -14.15 -10.03 -15.76
N ASP A 250 -13.14 -10.90 -15.83
CA ASP A 250 -13.12 -12.10 -16.68
C ASP A 250 -13.47 -11.79 -18.15
N GLY A 251 -12.92 -10.68 -18.66
CA GLY A 251 -13.18 -10.17 -20.01
C GLY A 251 -14.59 -9.60 -20.24
N VAL A 252 -15.43 -9.56 -19.21
CA VAL A 252 -16.79 -9.00 -19.27
C VAL A 252 -16.80 -7.58 -18.71
N VAL A 253 -17.32 -6.64 -19.50
CA VAL A 253 -17.63 -5.28 -19.01
C VAL A 253 -18.86 -5.36 -18.12
N LEU A 254 -18.70 -4.95 -16.87
CA LEU A 254 -19.76 -5.03 -15.86
C LEU A 254 -20.66 -3.80 -15.89
N ASP A 255 -21.92 -3.99 -15.48
CA ASP A 255 -22.88 -2.90 -15.32
C ASP A 255 -22.52 -2.05 -14.10
N ASP A 256 -22.65 -0.73 -14.22
CA ASP A 256 -22.31 0.22 -13.15
C ASP A 256 -23.09 -0.03 -11.85
N SER A 257 -24.29 -0.61 -11.92
CA SER A 257 -25.12 -0.96 -10.76
C SER A 257 -24.83 -2.35 -10.18
N GLN A 258 -23.97 -3.15 -10.81
CA GLN A 258 -23.61 -4.47 -10.32
C GLN A 258 -22.91 -4.36 -8.97
N VAL A 259 -23.31 -5.22 -8.04
CA VAL A 259 -22.80 -5.25 -6.67
C VAL A 259 -21.50 -6.06 -6.63
N MET A 260 -20.55 -5.55 -5.86
CA MET A 260 -19.28 -6.18 -5.53
C MET A 260 -19.02 -6.13 -4.03
N TYR A 261 -18.31 -7.14 -3.54
CA TYR A 261 -17.72 -7.15 -2.21
C TYR A 261 -16.22 -6.96 -2.36
N VAL A 262 -15.66 -6.05 -1.59
CA VAL A 262 -14.24 -5.68 -1.64
C VAL A 262 -13.63 -5.89 -0.27
N VAL A 263 -12.71 -6.83 -0.18
CA VAL A 263 -11.90 -7.05 1.03
C VAL A 263 -10.80 -6.00 1.08
N THR A 264 -10.67 -5.34 2.21
CA THR A 264 -9.67 -4.29 2.47
C THR A 264 -9.34 -4.23 3.96
N ASN A 265 -8.61 -3.21 4.39
CA ASN A 265 -8.35 -2.93 5.80
C ASN A 265 -9.35 -1.95 6.42
N ASN A 266 -9.47 -1.98 7.75
CA ASN A 266 -10.38 -1.09 8.48
C ASN A 266 -10.05 0.41 8.35
N TYR A 267 -8.79 0.78 8.07
CA TYR A 267 -8.43 2.16 7.75
C TYR A 267 -9.16 2.65 6.50
N ARG A 268 -9.20 1.83 5.45
CA ARG A 268 -9.95 2.14 4.24
C ARG A 268 -11.45 2.03 4.46
N ALA A 269 -11.92 0.96 5.09
CA ALA A 269 -13.34 0.71 5.31
C ALA A 269 -14.04 1.78 6.16
N SER A 270 -13.30 2.46 7.04
CA SER A 270 -13.83 3.55 7.87
C SER A 270 -13.81 4.93 7.17
N ASN A 271 -13.33 5.03 5.93
CA ASN A 271 -13.19 6.31 5.24
C ASN A 271 -14.51 6.80 4.61
N THR A 272 -15.29 7.52 5.40
CA THR A 272 -16.61 8.04 5.04
C THR A 272 -16.62 9.22 4.06
N LYS A 273 -15.45 9.71 3.61
CA LYS A 273 -15.35 10.90 2.71
C LYS A 273 -14.57 10.66 1.43
N MET A 274 -13.95 9.50 1.30
CA MET A 274 -13.23 9.15 0.08
C MET A 274 -14.22 8.78 -1.04
N PRO A 275 -14.06 9.32 -2.25
CA PRO A 275 -14.91 8.96 -3.38
C PRO A 275 -14.99 7.45 -3.60
N GLY A 276 -16.18 6.95 -3.92
CA GLY A 276 -16.46 5.51 -4.00
C GLY A 276 -16.67 4.88 -2.62
N VAL A 277 -15.64 4.87 -1.79
CA VAL A 277 -15.68 4.24 -0.45
C VAL A 277 -16.77 4.84 0.44
N MET A 278 -17.02 6.15 0.34
CA MET A 278 -18.08 6.84 1.09
C MET A 278 -19.49 6.30 0.86
N ASN A 279 -19.71 5.58 -0.25
CA ASN A 279 -20.99 4.94 -0.59
C ASN A 279 -21.06 3.47 -0.16
N SER A 280 -20.00 2.93 0.45
CA SER A 280 -19.97 1.53 0.87
C SER A 280 -20.93 1.23 2.01
N GLU A 281 -21.40 -0.02 2.03
CA GLU A 281 -21.95 -0.66 3.21
C GLU A 281 -20.87 -1.60 3.80
N LEU A 282 -20.61 -1.49 5.11
CA LEU A 282 -19.74 -2.46 5.80
C LEU A 282 -20.49 -3.79 5.94
N ALA A 283 -20.09 -4.79 5.15
CA ALA A 283 -20.67 -6.13 5.21
C ALA A 283 -20.12 -6.91 6.40
N LEU A 284 -18.82 -6.81 6.66
CA LEU A 284 -18.13 -7.49 7.75
C LEU A 284 -16.85 -6.74 8.14
N GLU A 285 -16.52 -6.71 9.42
CA GLU A 285 -15.18 -6.41 9.92
C GLU A 285 -14.83 -7.49 10.94
N ASP A 286 -13.67 -8.10 10.81
CA ASP A 286 -13.21 -9.13 11.75
C ASP A 286 -12.03 -8.63 12.57
N ALA A 287 -12.32 -8.23 13.81
CA ALA A 287 -11.31 -7.76 14.74
C ALA A 287 -10.55 -8.88 15.47
N ALA A 288 -10.84 -10.16 15.18
CA ALA A 288 -10.09 -11.29 15.71
C ALA A 288 -8.73 -11.48 15.01
N TYR A 289 -8.58 -10.91 13.81
CA TYR A 289 -7.37 -10.99 13.01
C TYR A 289 -6.88 -9.62 12.58
N THR A 290 -5.62 -9.56 12.20
CA THR A 290 -4.99 -8.44 11.49
C THR A 290 -4.73 -8.84 10.04
N ASN A 291 -4.68 -7.87 9.12
CA ASN A 291 -4.31 -8.16 7.73
C ASN A 291 -2.92 -8.79 7.61
N ARG A 292 -1.99 -8.45 8.50
CA ARG A 292 -0.67 -9.09 8.57
C ARG A 292 -0.78 -10.58 8.90
N GLU A 293 -1.64 -10.95 9.85
CA GLU A 293 -1.89 -12.35 10.18
C GLU A 293 -2.55 -13.10 9.01
N LEU A 294 -3.39 -12.44 8.21
CA LEU A 294 -3.93 -13.06 6.99
C LEU A 294 -2.82 -13.41 6.00
N VAL A 295 -1.84 -12.52 5.80
CA VAL A 295 -0.66 -12.79 4.94
C VAL A 295 0.14 -13.97 5.47
N ASP A 296 0.46 -14.00 6.76
CA ASP A 296 1.18 -15.11 7.39
C ASP A 296 0.43 -16.44 7.22
N GLN A 297 -0.88 -16.46 7.50
CA GLN A 297 -1.71 -17.65 7.36
C GLN A 297 -1.81 -18.12 5.90
N TYR A 298 -1.95 -17.21 4.96
CA TYR A 298 -2.00 -17.55 3.54
C TYR A 298 -0.70 -18.17 3.05
N LEU A 299 0.46 -17.59 3.39
CA LEU A 299 1.76 -18.16 3.01
C LEU A 299 1.99 -19.54 3.64
N LYS A 300 1.58 -19.74 4.89
CA LYS A 300 1.60 -21.06 5.54
C LYS A 300 0.68 -22.05 4.85
N HIS A 301 -0.52 -21.63 4.45
CA HIS A 301 -1.46 -22.46 3.69
C HIS A 301 -0.87 -22.90 2.35
N LEU A 302 -0.22 -21.98 1.61
CA LEU A 302 0.50 -22.31 0.37
C LEU A 302 1.61 -23.33 0.64
N ALA A 303 2.38 -23.15 1.72
CA ALA A 303 3.45 -24.07 2.09
C ALA A 303 2.91 -25.46 2.46
N GLU A 304 1.84 -25.54 3.24
CA GLU A 304 1.18 -26.80 3.60
C GLU A 304 0.62 -27.52 2.37
N THR A 305 0.04 -26.77 1.42
CA THR A 305 -0.55 -27.31 0.19
C THR A 305 0.51 -27.79 -0.81
N ALA A 306 1.64 -27.08 -0.90
CA ALA A 306 2.78 -27.45 -1.73
C ALA A 306 3.68 -28.53 -1.07
N GLY A 307 3.51 -28.75 0.23
CA GLY A 307 4.37 -29.56 1.08
C GLY A 307 4.43 -31.05 0.71
N SER A 308 5.58 -31.64 0.99
CA SER A 308 5.85 -33.08 0.93
C SER A 308 6.62 -33.46 2.20
N GLU A 309 6.48 -34.71 2.68
CA GLU A 309 7.18 -35.20 3.90
C GLU A 309 8.71 -35.00 3.87
N THR A 310 9.29 -34.72 2.70
CA THR A 310 10.74 -34.58 2.49
C THR A 310 11.23 -33.14 2.28
N VAL A 311 10.34 -32.15 2.14
CA VAL A 311 10.72 -30.75 1.84
C VAL A 311 10.30 -29.86 3.00
N SER A 312 11.27 -29.24 3.68
CA SER A 312 11.00 -28.40 4.86
C SER A 312 10.42 -27.03 4.54
N VAL A 313 10.73 -26.48 3.36
CA VAL A 313 10.25 -25.19 2.87
C VAL A 313 9.94 -25.36 1.37
N PRO A 314 8.69 -25.67 0.99
CA PRO A 314 8.34 -25.88 -0.41
C PRO A 314 8.33 -24.57 -1.18
N GLU A 315 8.66 -24.65 -2.47
CA GLU A 315 8.70 -23.49 -3.36
C GLU A 315 7.32 -23.18 -3.96
N HIS A 316 7.06 -21.89 -4.19
CA HIS A 316 5.87 -21.39 -4.86
C HIS A 316 6.23 -20.29 -5.86
N THR A 317 5.50 -20.26 -6.97
CA THR A 317 5.60 -19.22 -7.99
C THR A 317 4.30 -18.41 -7.99
N PHE A 318 4.38 -17.14 -7.61
CA PHE A 318 3.28 -16.18 -7.75
C PHE A 318 3.16 -15.67 -9.19
N GLU A 319 2.08 -16.01 -9.87
CA GLU A 319 1.78 -15.47 -11.20
C GLU A 319 1.19 -14.06 -11.08
N ASN A 320 1.80 -13.06 -11.75
CA ASN A 320 1.26 -11.70 -11.73
C ASN A 320 -0.07 -11.65 -12.49
N ALA A 321 -1.10 -11.07 -11.88
CA ALA A 321 -2.45 -11.00 -12.45
C ALA A 321 -2.64 -9.89 -13.50
N TYR A 322 -1.66 -8.99 -13.64
CA TYR A 322 -1.66 -7.90 -14.63
C TYR A 322 -2.97 -7.08 -14.62
N ASN A 323 -3.39 -6.67 -13.43
CA ASN A 323 -4.73 -6.13 -13.18
C ASN A 323 -4.97 -4.69 -13.67
N PHE A 324 -3.92 -3.95 -14.02
CA PHE A 324 -4.04 -2.63 -14.63
C PHE A 324 -2.95 -2.32 -15.64
N SER A 325 -3.20 -1.35 -16.51
CA SER A 325 -2.18 -0.77 -17.39
C SER A 325 -2.24 0.76 -17.43
N LEU A 326 -1.14 1.41 -17.82
CA LEU A 326 -1.09 2.84 -18.05
C LEU A 326 -1.26 3.15 -19.53
N VAL A 327 -2.12 4.12 -19.83
CA VAL A 327 -2.35 4.63 -21.18
C VAL A 327 -1.91 6.09 -21.22
N GLY A 328 -1.17 6.45 -22.26
CA GLY A 328 -0.68 7.81 -22.45
C GLY A 328 -0.44 8.11 -23.93
N PRO A 329 0.14 9.28 -24.26
CA PRO A 329 0.48 9.61 -25.63
C PRO A 329 1.43 8.54 -26.21
N SER A 330 1.02 7.89 -27.31
CA SER A 330 1.74 6.74 -27.87
C SER A 330 3.21 7.05 -28.15
N GLN A 331 4.09 6.10 -27.80
CA GLN A 331 5.54 6.17 -27.99
C GLN A 331 6.20 7.39 -27.31
N THR A 332 5.56 7.96 -26.29
CA THR A 332 6.11 9.04 -25.48
C THR A 332 6.76 8.45 -24.24
N SER A 333 7.99 8.86 -23.93
CA SER A 333 8.67 8.46 -22.70
C SER A 333 8.46 9.53 -21.63
N VAL A 334 8.01 9.10 -20.45
CA VAL A 334 7.81 9.94 -19.26
C VAL A 334 8.79 9.54 -18.17
N LYS A 335 9.04 10.44 -17.22
CA LYS A 335 9.99 10.23 -16.11
C LYS A 335 9.28 9.90 -14.82
N PHE A 336 9.91 9.09 -13.99
CA PHE A 336 9.54 8.94 -12.59
C PHE A 336 10.80 8.65 -11.75
N LEU A 337 10.68 8.85 -10.44
CA LEU A 337 11.71 8.56 -9.45
C LEU A 337 11.42 7.23 -8.79
N SER A 338 12.46 6.44 -8.57
CA SER A 338 12.42 5.23 -7.75
C SER A 338 13.76 4.99 -7.07
N SER A 339 13.85 3.94 -6.26
CA SER A 339 15.11 3.50 -5.65
C SER A 339 16.16 3.19 -6.71
N PRO A 340 17.44 3.56 -6.51
CA PRO A 340 18.54 3.05 -7.33
C PRO A 340 18.62 1.51 -7.36
N ASN A 341 18.17 0.84 -6.30
CA ASN A 341 18.12 -0.63 -6.24
C ASN A 341 17.13 -1.22 -7.26
N GLY A 342 16.23 -0.42 -7.82
CA GLY A 342 15.33 -0.81 -8.90
C GLY A 342 16.01 -1.05 -10.26
N GLU A 343 17.28 -0.63 -10.43
CA GLU A 343 18.01 -0.77 -11.71
C GLU A 343 18.01 -2.21 -12.21
N GLU A 344 18.29 -3.18 -11.33
CA GLU A 344 18.35 -4.60 -11.71
C GLU A 344 17.00 -5.14 -12.20
N PHE A 345 15.88 -4.56 -11.73
CA PHE A 345 14.52 -4.98 -12.08
C PHE A 345 13.96 -4.23 -13.29
N SER A 346 14.56 -3.10 -13.68
CA SER A 346 14.05 -2.29 -14.79
C SER A 346 14.01 -3.05 -16.12
N GLN A 347 14.88 -4.06 -16.29
CA GLN A 347 14.92 -4.91 -17.49
C GLN A 347 13.83 -5.98 -17.51
N GLU A 348 13.19 -6.25 -16.37
CA GLU A 348 12.10 -7.22 -16.22
C GLU A 348 10.73 -6.57 -16.49
N VAL A 349 10.66 -5.24 -16.50
CA VAL A 349 9.43 -4.47 -16.71
C VAL A 349 9.43 -3.82 -18.09
N GLU A 350 8.49 -4.23 -18.94
CA GLU A 350 8.33 -3.67 -20.27
C GLU A 350 8.10 -2.15 -20.21
N GLY A 351 8.82 -1.40 -21.07
CA GLY A 351 8.72 0.04 -21.18
C GLY A 351 9.50 0.83 -20.13
N VAL A 352 10.00 0.20 -19.05
CA VAL A 352 10.82 0.86 -18.02
C VAL A 352 12.29 0.88 -18.43
N THR A 353 12.98 1.99 -18.17
CA THR A 353 14.43 2.11 -18.41
C THR A 353 15.10 2.93 -17.32
N PHE A 354 16.21 2.42 -16.79
CA PHE A 354 17.03 3.14 -15.84
C PHE A 354 17.80 4.29 -16.51
N THR A 355 17.97 5.41 -15.78
CA THR A 355 18.85 6.51 -16.21
C THR A 355 19.87 6.83 -15.12
N ALA A 356 20.99 7.45 -15.50
CA ALA A 356 22.00 7.91 -14.56
C ALA A 356 21.63 9.23 -13.84
N ASP A 357 20.48 9.81 -14.19
CA ASP A 357 19.98 11.02 -13.54
C ASP A 357 19.44 10.68 -12.14
N THR A 358 19.55 11.63 -11.21
CA THR A 358 19.08 11.49 -9.83
C THR A 358 18.03 12.55 -9.52
N GLY A 359 17.21 12.30 -8.50
CA GLY A 359 16.20 13.24 -8.05
C GLY A 359 15.90 13.12 -6.57
N ASN A 360 15.02 14.01 -6.11
CA ASN A 360 14.60 14.10 -4.72
C ASN A 360 13.08 14.05 -4.63
N VAL A 361 12.57 13.52 -3.52
CA VAL A 361 11.15 13.55 -3.16
C VAL A 361 11.02 14.31 -1.85
N GLY A 362 10.56 15.57 -1.94
CA GLY A 362 10.59 16.50 -0.81
C GLY A 362 12.02 16.69 -0.30
N ASP A 363 12.23 16.43 0.99
CA ASP A 363 13.54 16.51 1.65
C ASP A 363 14.37 15.22 1.53
N ASN A 364 13.82 14.15 0.93
CA ASN A 364 14.54 12.89 0.75
C ASN A 364 15.34 12.91 -0.55
N ASP A 365 16.64 12.63 -0.45
CA ASP A 365 17.56 12.50 -1.58
C ASP A 365 17.83 11.02 -1.94
N GLY A 366 18.64 10.81 -2.97
CA GLY A 366 19.15 9.47 -3.33
C GLY A 366 18.28 8.65 -4.27
N TYR A 367 17.24 9.23 -4.89
CA TYR A 367 16.45 8.54 -5.90
C TYR A 367 17.16 8.55 -7.25
N SER A 368 16.91 7.50 -8.04
CA SER A 368 17.25 7.44 -9.46
C SER A 368 16.05 7.82 -10.31
N VAL A 369 16.31 8.50 -11.43
CA VAL A 369 15.29 8.76 -12.46
C VAL A 369 15.20 7.53 -13.37
N TYR A 370 13.98 7.08 -13.61
CA TYR A 370 13.61 6.07 -14.58
C TYR A 370 12.74 6.71 -15.65
N THR A 371 12.72 6.12 -16.84
CA THR A 371 11.72 6.43 -17.87
C THR A 371 10.74 5.29 -18.04
N TYR A 372 9.49 5.61 -18.35
CA TYR A 372 8.48 4.67 -18.81
C TYR A 372 7.99 5.12 -20.19
N THR A 373 7.97 4.22 -21.17
CA THR A 373 7.50 4.52 -22.53
C THR A 373 6.15 3.88 -22.78
N PHE A 374 5.14 4.68 -23.11
CA PHE A 374 3.83 4.16 -23.48
C PHE A 374 3.89 3.40 -24.80
N ASN A 375 3.14 2.29 -24.86
CA ASN A 375 3.03 1.46 -26.05
C ASN A 375 2.38 2.18 -27.26
#